data_AF-A0AAP0NED9-F1
#
_entry.id   AF-A0AAP0NED9-F1
#
_cell.length_a   1.000
_cell.length_b   1.000
_cell.length_c   1.000
_cell.angle_alpha   90.00
_cell.angle_beta   90.00
_cell.angle_gamma   90.00
#
_symmetry.space_group_name_H-M   'P 1'
#
loop_
_entity.id
_entity.type
_entity.pdbx_description
1 polymer ?
#
loop_
_entity_poly.entity_id
_entity_poly.type
_entity_poly.pdbx_seq_one_letter_code
_entity_poly.pdbx_strand_id
1 'polypeptide(L)'
;MTCTNYMCILSCLVKLGDLAEAERIFMEWESKCWKYDIRVSNVLLGAYMRNGLMDKAESLHLHTLEKGGCPNYKTWEILMEGWVKIQNMDKAITAMKKGFAMLKHCEWQPSHTIVMAIAEYFEKHGNFEEANQYFRVIQCLGLASLPLYKSLLRMHLCTQRPALDILKMMENDKIEMDDEASAIVQAFEV
;
A
#
# COMPACT_ATOMS: atom_id res chain seq x y z
N MET A 1 17.27 -16.59 22.47
CA MET A 1 16.93 -16.70 21.04
C MET A 1 16.74 -15.30 20.48
N THR A 2 17.33 -14.96 19.33
CA THR A 2 17.30 -13.58 18.78
C THR A 2 15.99 -13.30 18.04
N CYS A 3 15.65 -12.03 17.82
CA CYS A 3 14.49 -11.65 16.97
C CYS A 3 14.56 -12.33 15.59
N THR A 4 15.76 -12.44 15.00
CA THR A 4 15.96 -13.14 13.72
C THR A 4 15.61 -14.62 13.80
N ASN A 5 15.97 -15.32 14.87
CA ASN A 5 15.59 -16.71 15.04
C ASN A 5 14.06 -16.87 15.19
N TYR A 6 13.41 -16.01 15.98
CA TYR A 6 11.95 -16.00 16.09
C TYR A 6 11.28 -15.72 14.74
N MET A 7 11.76 -14.73 13.97
CA MET A 7 11.25 -14.45 12.62
C MET A 7 11.36 -15.67 11.70
N CYS A 8 12.47 -16.41 11.75
CA CYS A 8 12.64 -17.63 10.96
C CYS A 8 11.61 -18.70 11.36
N ILE A 9 11.47 -18.99 12.66
CA ILE A 9 10.51 -19.99 13.16
C ILE A 9 9.08 -19.60 12.78
N LEU A 10 8.68 -18.36 13.06
CA LEU A 10 7.36 -17.83 12.71
C LEU A 10 7.12 -17.93 11.20
N SER A 11 8.11 -17.56 10.38
CA SER A 11 7.98 -17.64 8.92
C SER A 11 7.80 -19.07 8.43
N CYS A 12 8.49 -20.04 9.03
CA CYS A 12 8.33 -21.46 8.71
C CYS A 12 6.93 -21.95 9.09
N LEU A 13 6.46 -21.67 10.31
CA LEU A 13 5.14 -22.08 10.78
C LEU A 13 4.02 -21.48 9.94
N VAL A 14 4.10 -20.19 9.63
CA VAL A 14 3.15 -19.50 8.73
C VAL A 14 3.12 -20.14 7.35
N LYS A 15 4.28 -20.54 6.79
CA LYS A 15 4.34 -21.23 5.49
C LYS A 15 3.77 -22.65 5.54
N LEU A 16 3.88 -23.33 6.67
CA LEU A 16 3.27 -24.64 6.91
C LEU A 16 1.77 -24.57 7.23
N GLY A 17 1.23 -23.36 7.42
CA GLY A 17 -0.18 -23.13 7.78
C GLY A 17 -0.48 -23.32 9.27
N ASP A 18 0.52 -23.56 10.11
CA ASP A 18 0.36 -23.74 11.56
C ASP A 18 0.34 -22.37 12.26
N LEU A 19 -0.77 -21.65 12.09
CA LEU A 19 -0.97 -20.33 12.71
C LEU A 19 -1.08 -20.42 14.24
N ALA A 20 -1.61 -21.51 14.78
CA ALA A 20 -1.77 -21.69 16.22
C ALA A 20 -0.41 -21.77 16.91
N GLU A 21 0.52 -22.57 16.38
CA GLU A 21 1.88 -22.62 16.91
C GLU A 21 2.65 -21.33 16.65
N ALA A 22 2.41 -20.66 15.51
CA ALA A 22 3.02 -19.36 15.24
C ALA A 22 2.58 -18.30 16.28
N GLU A 23 1.30 -18.27 16.65
CA GLU A 23 0.77 -17.42 17.73
C GLU A 23 1.43 -17.75 19.08
N ARG A 24 1.60 -19.04 19.38
CA ARG A 24 2.28 -19.49 20.62
C ARG A 24 3.73 -19.02 20.68
N ILE A 25 4.48 -19.18 19.59
CA ILE A 25 5.88 -18.74 19.48
C ILE A 25 6.00 -17.22 19.57
N PHE A 26 5.06 -16.48 18.98
CA PHE A 26 5.02 -15.02 19.08
C PHE A 26 4.80 -14.55 20.52
N MET A 27 3.85 -15.15 21.26
CA MET A 27 3.64 -14.85 22.68
C MET A 27 4.89 -15.13 23.51
N GLU A 28 5.59 -16.24 23.22
CA GLU A 28 6.86 -16.55 23.87
C GLU A 28 7.92 -15.47 23.61
N TRP A 29 8.08 -15.03 22.36
CA TRP A 29 8.98 -13.94 22.00
C TRP A 29 8.63 -12.66 22.75
N GLU A 30 7.36 -12.26 22.71
CA GLU A 30 6.89 -11.01 23.28
C GLU A 30 7.12 -10.97 24.80
N SER A 31 6.89 -12.10 25.50
CA SER A 31 7.16 -12.22 26.94
C SER A 31 8.63 -12.07 27.35
N LYS A 32 9.55 -12.28 26.40
CA LYS A 32 11.01 -12.26 26.63
C LYS A 32 11.69 -11.05 26.01
N CYS A 33 11.00 -10.28 25.17
CA CYS A 33 11.61 -9.19 24.43
C CYS A 33 11.88 -8.00 25.38
N TRP A 34 13.12 -7.51 25.39
CA TRP A 34 13.47 -6.28 26.10
C TRP A 34 13.14 -5.03 25.28
N LYS A 35 13.36 -5.11 23.96
CA LYS A 35 13.05 -4.07 22.99
C LYS A 35 12.16 -4.68 21.91
N TYR A 36 10.99 -4.08 21.71
CA TYR A 36 10.05 -4.54 20.69
C TYR A 36 10.66 -4.39 19.29
N ASP A 37 10.69 -5.48 18.53
CA ASP A 37 11.11 -5.48 17.14
C ASP A 37 9.89 -5.72 16.26
N ILE A 38 9.40 -4.65 15.63
CA ILE A 38 8.22 -4.63 14.76
C ILE A 38 8.26 -5.71 13.67
N ARG A 39 9.46 -6.13 13.24
CA ARG A 39 9.61 -7.13 12.18
C ARG A 39 9.10 -8.50 12.61
N VAL A 40 9.11 -8.81 13.90
CA VAL A 40 8.62 -10.09 14.43
C VAL A 40 7.08 -10.15 14.34
N SER A 41 6.37 -9.11 14.79
CA SER A 41 4.91 -9.07 14.66
C SER A 41 4.44 -8.93 13.21
N ASN A 42 5.22 -8.25 12.35
CA ASN A 42 4.92 -8.17 10.91
C ASN A 42 4.81 -9.55 10.24
N VAL A 43 5.49 -10.59 10.75
CA VAL A 43 5.36 -11.96 10.21
C VAL A 43 3.92 -12.46 10.37
N LEU A 44 3.36 -12.35 11.58
CA LEU A 44 1.98 -12.73 11.87
C LEU A 44 0.98 -11.78 11.22
N LEU A 45 1.25 -10.48 11.22
CA LEU A 45 0.39 -9.48 10.57
C LEU A 45 0.18 -9.81 9.09
N GLY A 46 1.26 -10.12 8.37
CA GLY A 46 1.19 -10.55 6.98
C GLY A 46 0.45 -11.87 6.80
N ALA A 47 0.61 -12.80 7.74
CA ALA A 47 -0.12 -14.07 7.72
C ALA A 47 -1.63 -13.84 7.88
N TYR A 48 -2.06 -13.02 8.83
CA TYR A 48 -3.46 -12.71 9.05
C TYR A 48 -4.09 -12.01 7.84
N MET A 49 -3.43 -10.98 7.28
CA MET A 49 -3.93 -10.28 6.08
C MET A 49 -4.08 -11.23 4.88
N ARG A 50 -3.13 -12.14 4.64
CA ARG A 50 -3.23 -13.11 3.53
C ARG A 50 -4.35 -14.12 3.73
N ASN A 51 -4.59 -14.56 4.96
CA ASN A 51 -5.64 -15.51 5.32
C ASN A 51 -7.03 -14.84 5.53
N GLY A 52 -7.16 -13.53 5.31
CA GLY A 52 -8.42 -12.81 5.49
C GLY A 52 -8.86 -12.67 6.95
N LEU A 53 -7.95 -12.88 7.90
CA LEU A 53 -8.19 -12.77 9.34
C LEU A 53 -8.06 -11.31 9.78
N MET A 54 -8.90 -10.43 9.24
CA MET A 54 -8.75 -8.97 9.35
C MET A 54 -8.84 -8.49 10.79
N ASP A 55 -9.81 -9.00 11.56
CA ASP A 55 -9.98 -8.63 12.98
C ASP A 55 -8.74 -8.97 13.81
N LYS A 56 -8.12 -10.14 13.55
CA LYS A 56 -6.85 -10.53 14.19
C LYS A 56 -5.70 -9.63 13.76
N ALA A 57 -5.63 -9.27 12.48
CA ALA A 57 -4.59 -8.38 11.95
C ALA A 57 -4.67 -6.98 12.59
N GLU A 58 -5.87 -6.41 12.69
CA GLU A 58 -6.09 -5.09 13.29
C GLU A 58 -5.84 -5.11 14.80
N SER A 59 -6.30 -6.16 15.49
CA SER A 59 -6.03 -6.36 16.92
C SER A 59 -4.52 -6.49 17.19
N LEU A 60 -3.80 -7.28 16.38
CA LEU A 60 -2.35 -7.41 16.50
C LEU A 60 -1.64 -6.07 16.23
N HIS A 61 -2.08 -5.30 15.23
CA HIS A 61 -1.50 -4.00 14.94
C HIS A 61 -1.63 -3.03 16.12
N LEU A 62 -2.82 -2.95 16.73
CA LEU A 62 -3.05 -2.11 17.90
C LEU A 62 -2.23 -2.57 19.10
N HIS A 63 -2.22 -3.88 19.39
CA HIS A 63 -1.42 -4.47 20.46
C HIS A 63 0.08 -4.18 20.29
N THR A 64 0.60 -4.29 19.06
CA THR A 64 1.98 -3.92 18.77
C THR A 64 2.29 -2.45 19.10
N LEU A 65 1.37 -1.52 18.83
CA LEU A 65 1.55 -0.11 19.19
C LEU A 65 1.59 0.08 20.72
N GLU A 66 0.69 -0.59 21.44
CA GLU A 66 0.63 -0.55 22.92
C GLU A 66 1.89 -1.09 23.57
N LYS A 67 2.54 -2.09 22.94
CA LYS A 67 3.83 -2.63 23.37
C LYS A 67 5.05 -1.79 22.97
N GLY A 68 4.83 -0.61 22.39
CA GLY A 68 5.90 0.30 21.97
C GLY A 68 6.57 -0.08 20.65
N GLY A 69 5.95 -0.95 19.85
CA GLY A 69 6.39 -1.24 18.51
C GLY A 69 6.12 -0.06 17.58
N CYS A 70 7.15 0.39 16.85
CA CYS A 70 7.02 1.44 15.85
C CYS A 70 6.78 0.82 14.46
N PRO A 71 5.61 1.04 13.82
CA PRO A 71 5.36 0.59 12.45
C PRO A 71 6.45 1.08 11.51
N ASN A 72 6.91 0.18 10.63
CA ASN A 72 7.84 0.53 9.56
C ASN A 72 7.14 0.48 8.19
N TYR A 73 7.88 0.76 7.13
CA TYR A 73 7.35 0.69 5.76
C TYR A 73 6.68 -0.66 5.48
N LYS A 74 7.26 -1.76 5.97
CA LYS A 74 6.76 -3.11 5.73
C LYS A 74 5.45 -3.37 6.48
N THR A 75 5.28 -2.79 7.67
CA THR A 75 4.01 -2.83 8.41
C THR A 75 2.91 -2.17 7.59
N TRP A 76 3.15 -0.96 7.08
CA TRP A 76 2.15 -0.24 6.28
C TRP A 76 1.88 -0.93 4.95
N GLU A 77 2.89 -1.49 4.29
CA GLU A 77 2.73 -2.27 3.07
C GLU A 77 1.80 -3.48 3.27
N ILE A 78 2.05 -4.30 4.30
CA ILE A 78 1.20 -5.45 4.63
C ILE A 78 -0.24 -5.02 4.86
N LEU A 79 -0.43 -3.94 5.61
CA LEU A 79 -1.74 -3.43 5.94
C LEU A 79 -2.49 -2.88 4.70
N MET A 80 -1.78 -2.11 3.86
CA MET A 80 -2.29 -1.64 2.57
C MET A 80 -2.75 -2.79 1.68
N GLU A 81 -1.90 -3.80 1.48
CA GLU A 81 -2.22 -4.96 0.65
C GLU A 81 -3.49 -5.68 1.16
N GLY A 82 -3.58 -5.87 2.47
CA GLY A 82 -4.75 -6.49 3.11
C GLY A 82 -6.04 -5.69 2.86
N TRP A 83 -6.00 -4.37 3.08
CA TRP A 83 -7.18 -3.52 2.92
C TRP A 83 -7.61 -3.33 1.47
N VAL A 84 -6.67 -3.21 0.54
CA VAL A 84 -6.94 -3.20 -0.91
C VAL A 84 -7.64 -4.49 -1.33
N LYS A 85 -7.16 -5.65 -0.85
CA LYS A 85 -7.74 -6.96 -1.19
C LYS A 85 -9.21 -7.10 -0.79
N ILE A 86 -9.61 -6.46 0.32
CA ILE A 86 -11.01 -6.48 0.80
C ILE A 86 -11.80 -5.22 0.40
N GLN A 87 -11.27 -4.38 -0.50
CA GLN A 87 -11.90 -3.13 -0.95
C GLN A 87 -12.18 -2.11 0.18
N ASN A 88 -11.46 -2.20 1.31
CA ASN A 88 -11.53 -1.19 2.37
C ASN A 88 -10.58 -0.03 2.05
N MET A 89 -10.97 0.79 1.06
CA MET A 89 -10.10 1.81 0.51
C MET A 89 -9.81 2.96 1.47
N ASP A 90 -10.72 3.31 2.38
CA ASP A 90 -10.46 4.34 3.40
C ASP A 90 -9.26 3.99 4.28
N LYS A 91 -9.20 2.73 4.78
CA LYS A 91 -8.06 2.24 5.55
C LYS A 91 -6.82 2.10 4.68
N ALA A 92 -6.95 1.61 3.44
CA ALA A 92 -5.84 1.49 2.50
C ALA A 92 -5.18 2.84 2.19
N ILE A 93 -5.96 3.88 1.90
CA ILE A 93 -5.46 5.25 1.65
C ILE A 93 -4.82 5.84 2.90
N THR A 94 -5.40 5.61 4.09
CA THR A 94 -4.78 6.03 5.36
C THR A 94 -3.42 5.36 5.56
N ALA A 95 -3.33 4.06 5.30
CA ALA A 95 -2.09 3.29 5.38
C ALA A 95 -1.05 3.75 4.36
N MET A 96 -1.49 4.07 3.14
CA MET A 96 -0.66 4.65 2.09
C MET A 96 -0.07 5.98 2.52
N LYS A 97 -0.88 6.91 3.04
CA LYS A 97 -0.37 8.20 3.54
C LYS A 97 0.69 8.01 4.63
N LYS A 98 0.47 7.08 5.55
CA LYS A 98 1.44 6.74 6.61
C LYS A 98 2.72 6.10 6.05
N GLY A 99 2.61 5.17 5.10
CA GLY A 99 3.75 4.56 4.42
C GLY A 99 4.56 5.58 3.60
N PHE A 100 3.87 6.44 2.85
CA PHE A 100 4.49 7.49 2.03
C PHE A 100 5.22 8.53 2.87
N ALA A 101 4.72 8.86 4.06
CA ALA A 101 5.44 9.72 5.00
C ALA A 101 6.81 9.15 5.41
N MET A 102 7.02 7.83 5.32
CA MET A 102 8.28 7.17 5.64
C MET A 102 9.30 7.16 4.48
N LEU A 103 8.90 7.55 3.27
CA LEU A 103 9.78 7.60 2.08
C LEU A 103 10.97 8.55 2.27
N LYS A 104 10.84 9.56 3.13
CA LYS A 104 11.95 10.47 3.48
C LYS A 104 13.15 9.76 4.12
N HIS A 105 12.93 8.54 4.63
CA HIS A 105 13.88 7.82 5.47
C HIS A 105 14.23 6.42 4.94
N CYS A 106 13.70 6.01 3.78
CA CYS A 106 14.03 4.73 3.16
C CYS A 106 13.70 4.69 1.66
N GLU A 107 14.39 3.81 0.93
CA GLU A 107 14.19 3.56 -0.51
C GLU A 107 13.00 2.62 -0.80
N TRP A 108 12.09 2.43 0.15
CA TRP A 108 10.94 1.56 -0.07
C TRP A 108 10.02 2.13 -1.16
N GLN A 109 9.44 1.26 -1.97
CA GLN A 109 8.43 1.62 -2.97
C GLN A 109 7.22 0.68 -2.82
N PRO A 110 5.98 1.19 -2.95
CA PRO A 110 4.80 0.35 -2.98
C PRO A 110 4.83 -0.59 -4.18
N SER A 111 4.26 -1.79 -4.03
CA SER A 111 4.14 -2.72 -5.15
C SER A 111 3.22 -2.16 -6.25
N HIS A 112 3.51 -2.50 -7.51
CA HIS A 112 2.71 -2.08 -8.66
C HIS A 112 1.22 -2.41 -8.49
N THR A 113 0.89 -3.54 -7.87
CA THR A 113 -0.50 -3.94 -7.59
C THR A 113 -1.21 -2.95 -6.68
N ILE A 114 -0.57 -2.48 -5.59
CA ILE A 114 -1.15 -1.47 -4.69
C ILE A 114 -1.32 -0.14 -5.42
N VAL A 115 -0.30 0.25 -6.18
CA VAL A 115 -0.30 1.48 -6.97
C VAL A 115 -1.50 1.49 -7.92
N MET A 116 -1.66 0.46 -8.76
CA MET A 116 -2.79 0.39 -9.69
C MET A 116 -4.14 0.34 -8.99
N ALA A 117 -4.28 -0.44 -7.92
CA ALA A 117 -5.56 -0.55 -7.21
C ALA A 117 -6.02 0.79 -6.59
N ILE A 118 -5.08 1.59 -6.08
CA ILE A 118 -5.37 2.92 -5.54
C ILE A 118 -5.73 3.90 -6.67
N ALA A 119 -5.04 3.84 -7.80
CA ALA A 119 -5.37 4.67 -8.97
C ALA A 119 -6.78 4.37 -9.51
N GLU A 120 -7.16 3.09 -9.63
CA GLU A 120 -8.50 2.67 -10.03
C GLU A 120 -9.58 3.13 -9.04
N TYR A 121 -9.26 3.13 -7.74
CA TYR A 121 -10.16 3.67 -6.72
C TYR A 121 -10.42 5.15 -6.93
N PHE A 122 -9.36 5.95 -7.14
CA PHE A 122 -9.50 7.38 -7.40
C PHE A 122 -10.22 7.68 -8.71
N GLU A 123 -9.99 6.87 -9.76
CA GLU A 123 -10.70 6.96 -11.03
C GLU A 123 -12.23 6.87 -10.83
N LYS A 124 -12.70 5.97 -9.97
CA LYS A 124 -14.13 5.70 -9.75
C LYS A 124 -14.80 6.62 -8.73
N HIS A 125 -14.07 7.06 -7.70
CA HIS A 125 -14.67 7.75 -6.54
C HIS A 125 -14.40 9.27 -6.52
N GLY A 126 -13.53 9.77 -7.40
CA GLY A 126 -13.48 11.20 -7.72
C GLY A 126 -12.96 12.13 -6.62
N ASN A 127 -12.27 11.62 -5.58
CA ASN A 127 -11.56 12.49 -4.64
C ASN A 127 -10.29 13.06 -5.30
N PHE A 128 -10.49 14.14 -6.05
CA PHE A 128 -9.47 14.76 -6.88
C PHE A 128 -8.23 15.19 -6.11
N GLU A 129 -8.40 15.81 -4.94
CA GLU A 129 -7.28 16.36 -4.17
C GLU A 129 -6.34 15.24 -3.70
N GLU A 130 -6.92 14.18 -3.14
CA GLU A 130 -6.17 13.01 -2.71
C GLU A 130 -5.55 12.26 -3.89
N ALA A 131 -6.29 12.15 -5.00
CA ALA A 131 -5.78 11.55 -6.23
C ALA A 131 -4.56 12.31 -6.76
N ASN A 132 -4.63 13.64 -6.86
CA ASN A 132 -3.53 14.46 -7.33
C ASN A 132 -2.31 14.38 -6.39
N GLN A 133 -2.54 14.39 -5.07
CA GLN A 133 -1.46 14.17 -4.09
C GLN A 133 -0.81 12.80 -4.29
N TYR A 134 -1.62 11.76 -4.46
CA TYR A 134 -1.17 10.41 -4.73
C TYR A 134 -0.32 10.34 -6.01
N PHE A 135 -0.82 10.87 -7.13
CA PHE A 135 -0.14 10.87 -8.43
C PHE A 135 1.22 11.59 -8.36
N ARG A 136 1.30 12.72 -7.65
CA ARG A 136 2.58 13.43 -7.44
C ARG A 136 3.60 12.57 -6.71
N VAL A 137 3.18 11.82 -5.69
CA VAL A 137 4.10 10.89 -4.98
C VAL A 137 4.57 9.78 -5.92
N ILE A 138 3.67 9.18 -6.69
CA ILE A 138 4.02 8.14 -7.67
C ILE A 138 5.02 8.67 -8.71
N GLN A 139 4.83 9.89 -9.21
CA GLN A 139 5.75 10.53 -10.14
C GLN A 139 7.12 10.79 -9.51
N CYS A 140 7.16 11.32 -8.27
CA CYS A 140 8.42 11.50 -7.54
C CYS A 140 9.17 10.20 -7.27
N LEU A 141 8.46 9.07 -7.16
CA LEU A 141 9.07 7.75 -7.01
C LEU A 141 9.53 7.13 -8.33
N GLY A 142 9.27 7.78 -9.48
CA GLY A 142 9.54 7.22 -10.80
C GLY A 142 8.66 6.02 -11.15
N LEU A 143 7.48 5.92 -10.52
CA LEU A 143 6.52 4.82 -10.70
C LEU A 143 5.39 5.18 -11.68
N ALA A 144 5.42 6.37 -12.27
CA ALA A 144 4.44 6.80 -13.24
C ALA A 144 4.48 5.91 -14.50
N SER A 145 3.31 5.57 -15.02
CA SER A 145 3.15 4.67 -16.16
C SER A 145 1.92 5.05 -16.97
N LEU A 146 1.86 4.61 -18.23
CA LEU A 146 0.71 4.90 -19.10
C LEU A 146 -0.64 4.45 -18.48
N PRO A 147 -0.77 3.25 -17.87
CA PRO A 147 -2.00 2.87 -17.17
C PRO A 147 -2.42 3.85 -16.07
N LEU A 148 -1.47 4.38 -15.29
CA LEU A 148 -1.74 5.38 -14.26
C LEU A 148 -2.21 6.70 -14.87
N TYR A 149 -1.54 7.15 -15.92
CA TYR A 149 -1.96 8.35 -16.65
C TYR A 149 -3.35 8.22 -17.25
N LYS A 150 -3.70 7.06 -17.82
CA LYS A 150 -5.07 6.78 -18.28
C LYS A 150 -6.10 6.88 -17.16
N SER A 151 -5.82 6.35 -15.97
CA SER A 151 -6.73 6.48 -14.82
C SER A 151 -6.91 7.93 -14.38
N LEU A 152 -5.84 8.73 -14.40
CA LEU A 152 -5.94 10.17 -14.11
C LEU A 152 -6.74 10.93 -15.18
N LEU A 153 -6.50 10.64 -16.46
CA LEU A 153 -7.26 11.22 -17.58
C LEU A 153 -8.75 10.88 -17.48
N ARG A 154 -9.10 9.61 -17.26
CA ARG A 154 -10.50 9.20 -17.09
C ARG A 154 -11.16 9.89 -15.88
N MET A 155 -10.44 10.04 -14.78
CA MET A 155 -10.94 10.76 -13.60
C MET A 155 -11.23 12.24 -13.92
N HIS A 156 -10.33 12.92 -14.65
CA HIS A 156 -10.54 14.29 -15.09
C HIS A 156 -11.72 14.41 -16.07
N LEU A 157 -11.89 13.43 -16.97
CA LEU A 157 -13.00 13.39 -17.93
C LEU A 157 -14.34 13.26 -17.21
N CYS A 158 -14.44 12.31 -16.26
CA CYS A 158 -15.63 12.11 -15.43
C CYS A 158 -15.99 13.33 -14.58
N THR A 159 -15.01 14.15 -14.21
CA THR A 159 -15.20 15.36 -13.38
C THR A 159 -15.23 16.66 -14.19
N GLN A 160 -15.24 16.57 -15.53
CA GLN A 160 -15.25 17.72 -16.46
C GLN A 160 -14.13 18.73 -16.20
N ARG A 161 -12.96 18.24 -15.80
CA ARG A 161 -11.77 19.07 -15.56
C ARG A 161 -10.82 19.00 -16.74
N PRO A 162 -10.17 20.12 -17.11
CA PRO A 162 -9.14 20.09 -18.15
C PRO A 162 -8.01 19.10 -17.82
N ALA A 163 -7.47 18.46 -18.85
CA ALA A 163 -6.37 17.50 -18.74
C ALA A 163 -5.01 18.06 -19.21
N LEU A 164 -4.92 19.35 -19.52
CA LEU A 164 -3.71 19.95 -20.09
C LEU A 164 -2.45 19.72 -19.23
N ASP A 165 -2.61 19.81 -17.91
CA ASP A 165 -1.49 19.58 -16.99
C ASP A 165 -1.05 18.11 -16.99
N ILE A 166 -1.99 17.18 -17.16
CA ILE A 166 -1.68 15.74 -17.28
C ILE A 166 -0.88 15.48 -18.55
N LEU A 167 -1.29 16.06 -19.67
CA LEU A 167 -0.59 15.88 -20.96
C LEU A 167 0.85 16.38 -20.89
N LYS A 168 1.07 17.53 -20.25
CA LYS A 168 2.43 18.04 -19.98
C LYS A 168 3.23 17.10 -19.08
N MET A 169 2.61 16.51 -18.06
CA MET A 169 3.27 15.54 -17.19
C MET A 169 3.67 14.28 -17.96
N MET A 170 2.78 13.75 -18.82
CA MET A 170 3.08 12.60 -19.69
C MET A 170 4.26 12.87 -20.62
N GLU A 171 4.31 14.06 -21.24
CA GLU A 171 5.42 14.48 -22.08
C GLU A 171 6.74 14.56 -21.30
N ASN A 172 6.72 15.18 -20.11
CA ASN A 172 7.90 15.29 -19.25
C ASN A 172 8.42 13.93 -18.79
N ASP A 173 7.51 13.00 -18.48
CA ASP A 173 7.83 11.63 -18.08
C ASP A 173 8.17 10.73 -19.28
N LYS A 174 8.11 11.27 -20.51
CA LYS A 174 8.36 10.55 -21.78
C LYS A 174 7.46 9.32 -21.96
N ILE A 175 6.20 9.46 -21.56
CA ILE A 175 5.17 8.42 -21.71
C ILE A 175 4.45 8.63 -23.03
N GLU A 176 4.64 7.69 -23.97
CA GLU A 176 3.92 7.70 -25.25
C GLU A 176 2.45 7.30 -25.06
N MET A 177 1.55 7.99 -25.76
CA MET A 177 0.13 7.66 -25.80
C MET A 177 -0.11 6.50 -26.76
N ASP A 178 -0.98 5.58 -26.36
CA ASP A 178 -1.57 4.60 -27.27
C ASP A 178 -2.94 5.08 -27.77
N ASP A 179 -3.59 4.24 -28.58
CA ASP A 179 -4.89 4.54 -29.20
C ASP A 179 -5.95 4.84 -28.13
N GLU A 180 -5.93 4.12 -27.01
CA GLU A 180 -6.90 4.31 -25.92
C GLU A 180 -6.67 5.64 -25.21
N ALA A 181 -5.42 5.98 -24.86
CA ALA A 181 -5.10 7.26 -24.25
C ALA A 181 -5.50 8.42 -25.18
N SER A 182 -5.24 8.29 -26.48
CA SER A 182 -5.60 9.29 -27.49
C SER A 182 -7.12 9.49 -27.57
N ALA A 183 -7.90 8.40 -27.53
CA ALA A 183 -9.36 8.46 -27.53
C ALA A 183 -9.91 9.16 -26.26
N ILE A 184 -9.31 8.92 -25.09
CA ILE A 184 -9.69 9.61 -23.85
C ILE A 184 -9.42 11.11 -23.96
N VAL A 185 -8.31 11.51 -24.56
CA VAL A 185 -7.95 12.93 -24.74
C VAL A 185 -8.92 13.64 -25.69
N GLN A 186 -9.27 13.02 -26.82
CA GLN A 186 -10.25 13.55 -27.78
C GLN A 186 -11.63 13.78 -27.14
N ALA A 187 -12.01 12.96 -26.15
CA ALA A 187 -13.27 13.11 -25.44
C ALA A 187 -13.38 14.38 -24.59
N PHE A 188 -12.28 15.09 -24.31
CA PHE A 188 -12.30 16.41 -23.66
C PHE A 188 -12.66 17.56 -24.60
N GLU A 189 -12.61 17.34 -25.91
CA GLU A 189 -12.86 18.37 -26.94
C GLU A 189 -14.32 18.39 -27.43
N VAL A 190 -15.15 17.46 -26.93
CA VAL A 190 -16.58 17.29 -27.26
C VAL A 190 -17.45 17.87 -26.15
#